data_AF-A0A4Y2Q3R2-F1
#
_entry.id   AF-A0A4Y2Q3R2-F1
#
_cell.length_a   1.000
_cell.length_b   1.000
_cell.length_c   1.000
_cell.angle_alpha   90.00
_cell.angle_beta   90.00
_cell.angle_gamma   90.00
#
_symmetry.space_group_name_H-M   'P 1'
#
loop_
_entity.id
_entity.type
_entity.pdbx_description
1 polymer ?
#
loop_
_entity_poly.entity_id
_entity_poly.type
_entity_poly.pdbx_seq_one_letter_code
_entity_poly.pdbx_strand_id
1 'polypeptide(L)'
;MVEGENLNEVVNLVTKTIISAADDSIPKSGLSFPKNRKPWWNKYCTDTNRDQRAWNVSRQHTTSANQIAFQRAKSIARWARRKSERGYWIKFLCVRY
;
A
#
# COMPACT_ATOMS: atom_id res chain seq x y z
N MET A 1 42.98 23.35 37.30
CA MET A 1 41.56 23.51 36.97
C MET A 1 41.31 22.60 35.77
N VAL A 2 40.47 21.59 35.90
CA VAL A 2 40.23 20.63 34.82
C VAL A 2 39.24 21.24 33.85
N GLU A 3 39.68 21.37 32.60
CA GLU A 3 39.06 22.10 31.48
C GLU A 3 37.65 21.55 31.18
N GLY A 4 36.63 22.33 31.52
CA GLY A 4 35.22 22.00 31.26
C GLY A 4 34.85 22.00 29.76
N GLU A 5 35.74 22.48 28.89
CA GLU A 5 35.55 22.49 27.44
C GLU A 5 35.57 21.08 26.85
N ASN A 6 36.44 20.20 27.36
CA ASN A 6 36.60 18.83 26.85
C ASN A 6 35.41 17.93 27.22
N LEU A 7 34.87 18.05 28.44
CA LEU A 7 33.73 17.22 28.87
C LEU A 7 32.49 17.48 28.01
N ASN A 8 32.23 18.75 27.70
CA ASN A 8 31.06 19.13 26.92
C ASN A 8 31.19 18.68 25.46
N GLU A 9 32.42 18.68 24.91
CA GLU A 9 32.71 18.11 23.58
C GLU A 9 32.49 16.61 23.54
N VAL A 10 32.96 15.86 24.55
CA VAL A 10 32.77 14.41 24.64
C VAL A 10 31.28 14.07 24.74
N VAL A 11 30.52 14.80 25.57
CA VAL A 11 29.07 14.61 25.69
C VAL A 11 28.38 14.89 24.35
N ASN A 12 28.74 15.96 23.65
CA ASN A 12 28.19 16.27 22.33
C ASN A 12 28.51 15.21 21.29
N LEU A 13 29.72 14.64 21.32
CA LEU A 13 30.14 13.57 20.42
C LEU A 13 29.33 12.30 20.65
N VAL A 14 29.18 11.88 21.91
CA VAL A 14 28.37 10.70 22.29
C VAL A 14 26.91 10.89 21.86
N THR A 15 26.35 12.07 22.13
CA THR A 15 24.95 12.38 21.80
C THR A 15 24.72 12.34 20.28
N LYS A 16 25.62 12.92 19.48
CA LYS A 16 25.55 12.86 18.01
C LYS A 16 25.66 11.43 17.50
N THR A 17 26.54 10.62 18.09
CA THR A 17 26.74 9.23 17.69
C THR A 17 25.49 8.39 17.95
N ILE A 18 24.84 8.58 19.10
CA ILE A 18 23.57 7.90 19.44
C ILE A 18 22.47 8.30 18.46
N ILE A 19 22.33 9.60 18.15
CA ILE A 19 21.32 10.08 17.19
C ILE A 19 21.58 9.52 15.78
N SER A 20 22.83 9.53 15.32
CA SER A 20 23.18 8.96 14.01
C SER A 20 22.87 7.47 13.95
N ALA A 21 23.28 6.71 14.97
CA ALA A 21 22.99 5.28 15.04
C ALA A 21 21.49 4.99 15.11
N ALA A 22 20.71 5.83 15.81
CA ALA A 22 19.26 5.73 15.85
C ALA A 22 18.62 6.04 14.49
N ASP A 23 19.11 7.06 13.79
CA ASP A 23 18.60 7.45 12.47
C ASP A 23 18.91 6.41 11.39
N ASP A 24 20.08 5.75 11.49
CA ASP A 24 20.49 4.67 10.57
C ASP A 24 19.75 3.36 10.84
N SER A 25 19.43 3.07 12.10
CA SER A 25 18.76 1.82 12.50
C SER A 25 17.24 1.90 12.46
N ILE A 26 16.66 3.08 12.71
CA ILE A 26 15.23 3.33 12.68
C ILE A 26 14.93 4.23 11.49
N PRO A 27 14.47 3.67 10.35
CA PRO A 27 14.05 4.51 9.25
C PRO A 27 12.95 5.46 9.75
N LYS A 28 13.18 6.77 9.65
CA LYS A 28 12.19 7.82 9.94
C LYS A 28 11.06 7.71 8.94
N SER A 29 10.19 6.74 9.16
CA SER A 29 9.16 6.39 8.22
C SER A 29 8.08 7.46 8.28
N GLY A 30 8.12 8.41 7.35
CA GLY A 30 6.94 9.14 6.92
C GLY A 30 5.99 8.13 6.29
N LEU A 31 5.16 7.48 7.11
CA LEU A 31 4.27 6.39 6.71
C LEU A 31 3.08 6.91 5.89
N SER A 32 3.36 7.46 4.72
CA SER A 32 2.36 7.56 3.66
C SER A 32 2.22 6.16 3.06
N PHE A 33 1.47 5.31 3.76
CA PHE A 33 1.07 4.04 3.19
C PHE A 33 0.28 4.33 1.91
N PRO A 34 0.56 3.63 0.80
CA PRO A 34 -0.29 3.70 -0.37
C PRO A 34 -1.73 3.41 0.06
N LYS A 35 -2.68 4.25 -0.38
CA LYS A 35 -4.11 4.15 -0.04
C LYS A 35 -4.66 2.72 -0.21
N ASN A 36 -4.06 1.95 -1.11
CA ASN A 36 -4.32 0.53 -1.29
C ASN A 36 -3.15 -0.30 -0.75
N ARG A 37 -3.35 -1.01 0.37
CA ARG A 37 -2.38 -1.94 0.97
C ARG A 37 -2.09 -3.19 0.13
N LYS A 38 -2.58 -3.24 -1.11
CA LYS A 38 -2.46 -4.37 -2.03
C LYS A 38 -1.44 -4.00 -3.11
N PRO A 39 -0.23 -4.58 -3.08
CA PRO A 39 0.83 -4.29 -4.04
C PRO A 39 0.43 -4.57 -5.49
N TRP A 40 -0.50 -5.50 -5.69
CA TRP A 40 -1.05 -5.87 -6.98
C TRP A 40 -2.22 -5.00 -7.44
N TRP A 41 -2.64 -3.99 -6.67
CA TRP A 41 -3.79 -3.16 -7.05
C TRP A 41 -3.41 -2.15 -8.12
N ASN A 42 -4.04 -2.24 -9.29
CA ASN A 42 -3.77 -1.36 -10.41
C ASN A 42 -4.98 -0.45 -10.74
N LYS A 43 -4.78 0.51 -11.65
CA LYS A 43 -5.85 1.43 -12.10
C LYS A 43 -7.05 0.67 -12.66
N TYR A 44 -6.82 -0.40 -13.43
CA TYR A 44 -7.87 -1.23 -14.01
C TYR A 44 -8.73 -1.94 -12.93
N CYS A 45 -8.13 -2.36 -11.81
CA CYS A 45 -8.87 -2.86 -10.65
C CYS A 45 -9.75 -1.78 -10.03
N THR A 46 -9.29 -0.53 -9.98
CA THR A 46 -10.09 0.60 -9.48
C THR A 46 -11.28 0.88 -10.41
N ASP A 47 -11.05 0.92 -11.72
CA ASP A 47 -12.07 1.23 -12.71
C ASP A 47 -13.18 0.16 -12.71
N THR A 48 -12.80 -1.12 -12.80
CA THR A 48 -13.76 -2.25 -12.75
C THR A 48 -14.48 -2.37 -11.40
N ASN A 49 -13.86 -1.94 -10.30
CA ASN A 49 -14.52 -1.87 -9.00
C ASN A 49 -15.53 -0.71 -8.92
N ARG A 50 -15.31 0.36 -9.69
CA ARG A 50 -16.25 1.48 -9.84
C ARG A 50 -17.51 1.04 -10.59
N ASP A 51 -17.37 0.16 -11.57
CA ASP A 51 -18.50 -0.42 -12.31
C ASP A 51 -19.41 -1.29 -11.43
N GLN A 52 -18.91 -1.79 -10.30
CA GLN A 52 -19.76 -2.47 -9.30
C GLN A 52 -20.78 -1.55 -8.63
N ARG A 53 -20.75 -0.23 -8.87
CA ARG A 53 -21.84 0.71 -8.51
C ARG A 53 -23.18 0.32 -9.13
N ALA A 54 -23.19 -0.50 -10.20
CA ALA A 54 -24.38 -1.19 -10.71
C ALA A 54 -25.15 -1.97 -9.63
N TRP A 55 -24.49 -2.36 -8.52
CA TRP A 55 -25.14 -2.91 -7.34
C TRP A 55 -26.19 -1.97 -6.74
N ASN A 56 -25.87 -0.68 -6.63
CA ASN A 56 -26.78 0.30 -6.05
C ASN A 56 -28.02 0.46 -6.92
N VAL A 57 -27.84 0.51 -8.24
CA VAL A 57 -28.94 0.56 -9.21
C VAL A 57 -29.78 -0.70 -9.14
N SER A 58 -29.17 -1.88 -9.10
CA SER A 58 -29.87 -3.16 -8.96
C SER A 58 -30.62 -3.30 -7.63
N ARG A 59 -30.15 -2.66 -6.56
CA ARG A 59 -30.83 -2.64 -5.26
C ARG A 59 -32.03 -1.70 -5.24
N GLN A 60 -31.89 -0.53 -5.87
CA GLN A 60 -32.95 0.46 -5.94
C GLN A 60 -34.05 0.03 -6.93
N HIS A 61 -33.65 -0.59 -8.03
CA HIS A 61 -34.53 -1.06 -9.10
C HIS A 61 -34.18 -2.50 -9.46
N THR A 62 -34.91 -3.44 -8.86
CA THR A 62 -34.73 -4.89 -9.05
C THR A 62 -35.33 -5.34 -10.39
N THR A 63 -34.72 -4.91 -11.49
CA THR A 63 -35.05 -5.34 -12.85
C THR A 63 -34.05 -6.42 -13.28
N SER A 64 -34.51 -7.39 -14.08
CA SER A 64 -33.65 -8.46 -14.63
C SER A 64 -32.43 -7.91 -15.38
N ALA A 65 -32.61 -6.85 -16.18
CA ALA A 65 -31.52 -6.15 -16.88
C ALA A 65 -30.46 -5.59 -15.90
N ASN A 66 -30.89 -4.97 -14.81
CA ASN A 66 -30.00 -4.41 -13.80
C ASN A 66 -29.23 -5.51 -13.05
N GLN A 67 -29.89 -6.62 -12.75
CA GLN A 67 -29.26 -7.78 -12.12
C GLN A 67 -28.22 -8.44 -13.05
N ILE A 68 -28.52 -8.57 -14.35
CA ILE A 68 -27.57 -9.05 -15.36
C ILE A 68 -26.37 -8.11 -15.45
N ALA A 69 -26.60 -6.80 -15.55
CA ALA A 69 -25.53 -5.79 -15.60
C ALA A 69 -24.64 -5.85 -14.35
N PHE A 70 -25.23 -5.96 -13.16
CA PHE A 70 -24.48 -6.13 -11.91
C PHE A 70 -23.65 -7.42 -11.90
N GLN A 71 -24.22 -8.56 -12.30
CA GLN A 71 -23.48 -9.83 -12.33
C GLN A 71 -22.31 -9.79 -13.32
N ARG A 72 -22.48 -9.13 -14.47
CA ARG A 72 -21.40 -8.88 -15.44
C ARG A 72 -20.30 -7.99 -14.83
N ALA A 73 -20.65 -6.85 -14.24
CA ALA A 73 -19.67 -6.00 -13.57
C ALA A 73 -18.94 -6.75 -12.43
N LYS A 74 -19.67 -7.60 -11.71
CA LYS A 74 -19.12 -8.43 -10.63
C LYS A 74 -18.15 -9.50 -11.12
N SER A 75 -18.44 -10.17 -12.23
CA SER A 75 -17.52 -11.15 -12.81
C SER A 75 -16.25 -10.49 -13.34
N ILE A 76 -16.37 -9.35 -14.03
CA ILE A 76 -15.23 -8.57 -14.54
C ILE A 76 -14.33 -8.10 -13.39
N ALA A 77 -14.89 -7.47 -12.35
CA ALA A 77 -14.12 -6.99 -11.20
C ALA A 77 -13.42 -8.14 -10.44
N ARG A 78 -14.02 -9.33 -10.39
CA ARG A 78 -13.37 -10.53 -9.81
C ARG A 78 -12.21 -11.01 -10.67
N TRP A 79 -12.40 -11.07 -11.99
CA TRP A 79 -11.35 -11.49 -12.93
C TRP A 79 -10.16 -10.54 -12.91
N ALA A 80 -10.41 -9.22 -12.96
CA ALA A 80 -9.38 -8.19 -12.91
C ALA A 80 -8.49 -8.31 -11.67
N ARG A 81 -9.10 -8.52 -10.50
CA ARG A 81 -8.40 -8.75 -9.23
C ARG A 81 -7.51 -9.99 -9.29
N ARG A 82 -8.07 -11.14 -9.68
CA ARG A 82 -7.31 -12.40 -9.76
C ARG A 82 -6.15 -12.33 -10.76
N LYS A 83 -6.35 -11.67 -11.91
CA LYS A 83 -5.31 -11.51 -12.93
C LYS A 83 -4.15 -10.66 -12.40
N SER A 84 -4.46 -9.55 -11.74
CA SER A 84 -3.43 -8.67 -11.18
C SER A 84 -2.68 -9.34 -10.03
N GLU A 85 -3.40 -9.99 -9.13
CA GLU A 85 -2.84 -10.76 -8.02
C GLU A 85 -1.91 -11.86 -8.53
N ARG A 86 -2.37 -12.70 -9.47
CA ARG A 86 -1.54 -13.75 -10.07
C ARG A 86 -0.29 -13.19 -10.74
N GLY A 87 -0.42 -12.12 -11.52
CA GLY A 87 0.71 -11.48 -12.21
C GLY A 87 1.75 -10.92 -11.23
N TYR A 88 1.29 -10.35 -10.11
CA TYR A 88 2.17 -9.89 -9.04
C TYR A 88 2.87 -11.05 -8.34
N TRP A 89 2.13 -12.11 -7.97
CA TRP A 89 2.72 -13.28 -7.30
C TRP A 89 3.76 -13.98 -8.16
N ILE A 90 3.52 -14.13 -9.46
CA ILE A 90 4.50 -14.69 -10.40
C ILE A 90 5.77 -13.82 -10.40
N LYS A 91 5.64 -12.49 -10.53
CA LYS A 91 6.80 -11.58 -10.48
C LYS A 91 7.55 -11.65 -9.15
N PHE A 92 6.81 -11.67 -8.04
CA PHE A 92 7.38 -11.72 -6.69
C PHE A 92 8.16 -13.00 -6.44
N LEU A 93 7.66 -14.15 -6.91
CA LEU A 93 8.34 -15.43 -6.79
C LEU A 93 9.51 -15.56 -7.78
N CYS A 94 9.36 -15.10 -9.02
CA CYS A 94 10.40 -15.20 -10.05
C CYS A 94 11.61 -14.26 -9.84
N VAL A 95 11.49 -13.19 -9.05
CA VAL A 95 12.63 -12.31 -8.72
C VAL A 95 13.44 -12.85 -7.52
N ARG A 96 12.94 -13.88 -6.85
CA ARG A 96 13.51 -14.41 -5.60
C ARG A 96 14.32 -15.69 -5.78
N TYR A 97 14.50 -16.15 -7.02
CA TYR A 97 15.30 -17.32 -7.42
C TYR A 97 16.22 -16.97 -8.59
#